data_AF-A0A165D3C8-F1
#
_entry.id   AF-A0A165D3C8-F1
#
_cell.length_a   1.000
_cell.length_b   1.000
_cell.length_c   1.000
_cell.angle_alpha   90.00
_cell.angle_beta   90.00
_cell.angle_gamma   90.00
#
_symmetry.space_group_name_H-M   'P 1'
#
loop_
_entity.id
_entity.type
_entity.pdbx_description
1 polymer ?
#
loop_
_entity_poly.entity_id
_entity_poly.type
_entity_poly.pdbx_seq_one_letter_code
_entity_poly.pdbx_strand_id
1 'polypeptide(L)'
;SRYIGPYIVLFCNRQGAYVLSKLDGAVLDRPIVAFWVIPFMARKKVTISEEMLDASESRLKEMSQVEDEGEEKPEVEDGEEESKSEEEDQQAEESNDGEK
;
A
#
# COMPACT_ATOMS: atom_id res chain seq x y z
N SER A 1 7.97 -2.94 1.44
CA SER A 1 7.34 -1.59 1.50
C SER A 1 7.98 -0.69 0.46
N ARG A 2 7.18 -0.10 -0.44
CA ARG A 2 7.66 0.72 -1.56
C ARG A 2 7.15 2.15 -1.39
N TYR A 3 8.05 3.13 -1.44
CA TYR A 3 7.69 4.55 -1.43
C TYR A 3 6.88 4.88 -2.69
N ILE A 4 5.66 5.41 -2.52
CA ILE A 4 4.70 5.65 -3.62
C ILE A 4 4.91 7.03 -4.26
N GLY A 5 5.87 7.82 -3.76
CA GLY A 5 6.24 9.13 -4.30
C GLY A 5 5.90 10.28 -3.36
N PRO A 6 6.35 11.50 -3.70
CA PRO A 6 5.96 12.70 -2.96
C PRO A 6 4.50 13.06 -3.24
N TYR A 7 3.81 13.51 -2.21
CA TYR A 7 2.44 14.00 -2.28
C TYR A 7 2.38 15.48 -1.90
N ILE A 8 1.31 16.15 -2.30
CA ILE A 8 0.99 17.52 -1.92
C ILE A 8 -0.17 17.49 -0.93
N VAL A 9 -0.01 18.20 0.17
CA VAL A 9 -1.07 18.41 1.15
C VAL A 9 -2.01 19.48 0.61
N LEU A 10 -3.28 19.13 0.40
CA LEU A 10 -4.32 20.09 0.02
C LEU A 10 -4.83 20.82 1.27
N PHE A 11 -5.28 20.07 2.27
CA PHE A 11 -5.71 20.59 3.57
C PHE A 11 -5.67 19.48 4.63
N CYS A 12 -5.90 19.87 5.87
CA CYS A 12 -6.10 18.97 7.00
C CYS A 12 -7.60 18.94 7.36
N ASN A 13 -8.16 17.75 7.55
CA ASN A 13 -9.53 17.61 8.06
C ASN A 13 -9.61 18.01 9.55
N ARG A 14 -10.83 18.02 10.12
CA ARG A 14 -11.06 18.43 11.52
C ARG A 14 -10.34 17.53 12.55
N GLN A 15 -10.01 16.30 12.19
CA GLN A 15 -9.39 15.29 13.06
C GLN A 15 -7.86 15.24 12.94
N GLY A 16 -7.25 16.05 12.08
CA GLY A 16 -5.79 16.05 11.92
C GLY A 16 -5.26 15.13 10.80
N ALA A 17 -6.13 14.53 9.99
CA ALA A 17 -5.74 13.76 8.82
C ALA A 17 -5.57 14.66 7.59
N TYR A 18 -4.59 14.34 6.76
CA TYR A 18 -4.24 15.08 5.56
C TYR A 18 -4.97 14.56 4.34
N VAL A 19 -5.57 15.46 3.59
CA VAL A 19 -6.04 15.18 2.23
C VAL A 19 -4.88 15.44 1.27
N LEU A 20 -4.46 14.38 0.57
CA LEU A 20 -3.25 14.38 -0.26
C LEU A 20 -3.61 14.26 -1.74
N SER A 21 -2.88 14.98 -2.59
CA SER A 21 -2.85 14.74 -4.04
C SER A 21 -1.47 14.29 -4.47
N LYS A 22 -1.42 13.52 -5.57
CA LYS A 22 -0.22 13.32 -6.35
C LYS A 22 0.15 14.61 -7.10
N LEU A 23 1.34 14.63 -7.69
CA LEU A 23 1.84 15.77 -8.48
C LEU A 23 1.09 15.99 -9.80
N ASP A 24 0.36 14.98 -10.28
CA ASP A 24 -0.49 15.04 -11.48
C ASP A 24 -1.92 15.53 -11.18
N GLY A 25 -2.22 15.87 -9.93
CA GLY A 25 -3.54 16.33 -9.50
C GLY A 25 -4.48 15.22 -9.04
N ALA A 26 -4.10 13.95 -9.17
CA ALA A 26 -4.92 12.85 -8.65
C ALA A 26 -5.01 12.90 -7.13
N VAL A 27 -6.23 13.03 -6.59
CA VAL A 27 -6.48 13.11 -5.14
C VAL A 27 -6.67 11.70 -4.58
N LEU A 28 -6.05 11.41 -3.43
CA LEU A 28 -6.31 10.15 -2.74
C LEU A 28 -7.77 10.09 -2.28
N ASP A 29 -8.40 8.93 -2.41
CA ASP A 29 -9.83 8.79 -2.09
C ASP A 29 -10.16 9.03 -0.60
N ARG A 30 -9.17 8.88 0.29
CA ARG A 30 -9.33 9.00 1.74
C ARG A 30 -8.27 9.90 2.37
N PRO A 31 -8.62 10.64 3.44
CA PRO A 31 -7.64 11.34 4.26
C PRO A 31 -6.63 10.37 4.90
N ILE A 32 -5.38 10.81 5.08
CA ILE A 32 -4.30 10.03 5.70
C ILE A 32 -3.94 10.63 7.05
N VAL A 33 -3.97 9.83 8.11
CA VAL A 33 -3.59 10.25 9.46
C VAL A 33 -2.17 10.85 9.53
N ALA A 34 -2.01 11.92 10.33
CA ALA A 34 -0.78 12.70 10.38
C ALA A 34 0.48 11.89 10.71
N PHE A 35 0.39 10.86 11.55
CA PHE A 35 1.55 10.08 11.98
C PHE A 35 2.11 9.15 10.88
N TRP A 36 1.39 8.98 9.76
CA TRP A 36 1.86 8.24 8.59
C TRP A 36 2.47 9.15 7.52
N VAL A 37 2.39 10.46 7.72
CA VAL A 37 2.91 11.45 6.77
C VAL A 37 4.27 11.93 7.22
N ILE A 38 5.30 11.65 6.42
CA ILE A 38 6.65 12.17 6.63
C ILE A 38 6.81 13.47 5.83
N PRO A 39 7.10 14.61 6.47
CA PRO A 39 7.28 15.87 5.76
C PRO A 39 8.40 15.82 4.73
N PHE A 40 8.11 16.26 3.51
CA PHE A 40 9.11 16.33 2.44
C PHE A 40 9.85 17.68 2.50
N MET A 41 11.15 17.63 2.76
CA MET A 41 12.04 18.81 2.73
C MET A 41 12.37 19.19 1.28
N ALA A 42 11.48 19.95 0.65
CA ALA A 42 11.61 20.32 -0.75
C ALA A 42 12.76 21.33 -0.99
N ARG A 43 13.56 21.11 -2.04
CA ARG A 43 14.60 22.07 -2.47
C ARG A 43 14.02 23.33 -3.12
N LYS A 44 12.79 23.26 -3.62
CA LYS A 44 12.05 24.34 -4.28
C LYS A 44 10.56 24.22 -3.92
N LYS A 45 9.87 25.35 -3.80
CA LYS A 45 8.42 25.38 -3.58
C LYS A 45 7.70 24.91 -4.85
N VAL A 46 6.76 23.98 -4.69
CA VAL A 46 5.87 23.51 -5.77
C VAL A 46 4.48 24.07 -5.50
N THR A 47 3.85 24.62 -6.52
CA THR A 47 2.46 25.10 -6.50
C THR A 47 1.67 24.32 -7.52
N ILE A 48 0.51 23.79 -7.13
CA ILE A 48 -0.45 23.14 -8.03
C ILE A 48 -1.68 24.02 -8.13
N SER A 49 -2.23 24.13 -9.35
CA SER A 49 -3.49 24.82 -9.61
C SER A 49 -4.66 23.95 -9.16
N GLU A 50 -5.67 24.56 -8.53
CA GLU A 50 -6.89 23.86 -8.13
C GLU A 50 -7.62 23.25 -9.35
N GLU A 51 -7.50 23.87 -10.53
CA GLU A 51 -8.07 23.38 -11.79
C GLU A 51 -7.48 22.03 -12.25
N MET A 52 -6.31 21.66 -11.74
CA MET A 52 -5.64 20.40 -12.08
C MET A 52 -6.10 19.24 -11.20
N LEU A 53 -6.84 19.50 -10.12
CA LEU A 53 -7.25 18.47 -9.18
C LEU A 53 -8.32 17.56 -9.79
N ASP A 54 -8.08 16.26 -9.72
CA ASP A 54 -9.05 15.22 -10.12
C ASP A 54 -10.03 14.94 -8.97
N ALA A 55 -10.63 16.00 -8.42
CA ALA A 55 -11.64 15.91 -7.38
C ALA A 55 -12.61 17.10 -7.45
N SER A 56 -13.90 16.83 -7.29
CA SER A 56 -14.90 17.90 -7.18
C SER A 56 -14.79 18.60 -5.82
N GLU A 57 -15.20 19.88 -5.77
CA GLU A 57 -15.29 20.63 -4.52
C GLU A 57 -16.18 19.93 -3.48
N SER A 58 -17.27 19.29 -3.93
CA SER A 58 -18.16 18.51 -3.06
C SER A 58 -17.40 17.36 -2.39
N ARG A 59 -16.56 16.64 -3.15
CA ARG A 59 -15.78 15.53 -2.62
C ARG A 59 -14.72 16.01 -1.62
N LEU A 60 -14.02 17.10 -1.93
CA LEU A 60 -13.07 17.71 -0.99
C LEU A 60 -13.77 18.15 0.30
N LYS A 61 -14.99 18.69 0.18
CA LYS A 61 -15.79 19.09 1.35
C LYS A 61 -16.23 17.88 2.19
N GLU A 62 -16.57 16.75 1.57
CA GLU A 62 -16.83 15.50 2.29
C GLU A 62 -15.59 15.06 3.06
N MET A 63 -14.43 15.00 2.41
CA MET A 63 -13.16 14.57 3.03
C MET A 63 -12.74 15.45 4.21
N SER A 64 -13.16 16.73 4.23
CA SER A 64 -12.92 17.62 5.39
C SER A 64 -13.72 17.24 6.64
N GLN A 65 -14.78 16.45 6.49
CA GLN A 65 -15.72 16.05 7.54
C GLN A 65 -15.62 14.56 7.90
N VAL A 66 -15.03 13.73 7.03
CA VAL A 66 -14.84 12.29 7.25
C VAL A 66 -13.86 12.04 8.40
N GLU A 67 -14.27 11.15 9.30
CA GLU A 67 -13.43 10.59 10.35
C GLU A 67 -12.69 9.37 9.77
N ASP A 68 -11.38 9.28 10.01
CA ASP A 68 -10.59 8.14 9.54
C ASP A 68 -10.95 6.91 10.38
N GLU A 69 -11.69 5.95 9.80
CA GLU A 69 -12.07 4.71 10.46
C GLU A 69 -10.94 3.66 10.46
N GLY A 70 -9.77 3.99 9.91
CA GLY A 70 -8.69 3.04 9.66
C GLY A 70 -9.05 2.03 8.58
N GLU A 71 -8.06 1.47 7.91
CA GLU A 71 -8.31 0.26 7.10
C GLU A 71 -8.62 -0.89 8.06
N GLU A 72 -9.80 -1.52 7.91
CA GLU A 72 -9.98 -2.88 8.43
C GLU A 72 -8.88 -3.72 7.80
N LYS A 73 -7.95 -4.20 8.63
CA LYS A 73 -6.89 -5.07 8.16
C LYS A 73 -7.56 -6.27 7.49
N PRO A 74 -7.18 -6.65 6.27
CA PRO A 74 -7.64 -7.93 5.73
C PRO A 74 -7.26 -9.00 6.76
N GLU A 75 -8.24 -9.78 7.22
CA GLU A 75 -7.97 -10.98 8.00
C GLU A 75 -7.02 -11.83 7.16
N VAL A 76 -5.78 -11.94 7.61
CA VAL A 76 -4.86 -12.94 7.06
C VAL A 76 -5.42 -14.27 7.51
N GLU A 77 -6.12 -14.98 6.62
CA GLU A 77 -6.33 -16.41 6.80
C GLU A 77 -4.93 -17.03 6.86
N ASP A 78 -4.57 -17.52 8.05
CA ASP A 78 -3.33 -18.23 8.33
C ASP A 78 -3.40 -19.58 7.59
N GLY A 79 -3.15 -19.54 6.29
CA GLY A 79 -3.00 -20.72 5.47
C GLY A 79 -1.69 -21.39 5.83
N GLU A 80 -1.77 -22.39 6.71
CA GLU A 80 -0.69 -23.34 6.96
C GLU A 80 -0.29 -23.98 5.62
N GLU A 81 0.80 -23.50 5.01
CA GLU A 81 1.43 -24.20 3.90
C GLU A 81 2.14 -25.43 4.46
N GLU A 82 1.41 -26.55 4.52
CA GLU A 82 2.00 -27.88 4.70
C GLU A 82 3.05 -28.10 3.59
N SER A 83 4.32 -28.03 3.99
CA SER A 83 5.44 -28.44 3.16
C SER A 83 5.39 -29.96 2.99
N LYS A 84 4.73 -30.41 1.93
CA LYS A 84 4.74 -31.83 1.53
C LYS A 84 6.10 -32.15 0.92
N SER A 85 7.02 -32.68 1.72
CA SER A 85 8.22 -33.34 1.19
C SER A 85 7.80 -34.65 0.51
N GLU A 86 7.97 -34.73 -0.80
CA GLU A 86 7.81 -35.97 -1.54
C GLU A 86 9.07 -36.82 -1.31
N GLU A 87 8.96 -37.80 -0.41
CA GLU A 87 9.90 -38.92 -0.34
C GLU A 87 9.52 -39.90 -1.47
N GLU A 88 10.33 -39.92 -2.54
CA GLU A 88 10.28 -40.99 -3.55
C GLU A 88 10.95 -42.25 -2.99
N ASP A 89 10.17 -43.31 -2.79
CA ASP A 89 10.68 -44.66 -2.55
C ASP A 89 10.02 -45.64 -3.53
N GLN A 90 10.80 -46.20 -4.46
CA GLN A 90 10.46 -47.41 -5.22
C GLN A 90 11.72 -48.27 -5.45
N GLN A 91 11.94 -49.17 -4.47
CA GLN A 91 12.28 -50.60 -4.57
C GLN A 91 13.02 -51.16 -5.81
N ALA A 92 14.19 -51.77 -5.51
CA ALA A 92 14.76 -53.09 -5.91
C ALA A 92 14.46 -53.67 -7.33
N GLU A 93 15.33 -54.42 -8.03
CA GLU A 93 16.16 -55.57 -7.65
C GLU A 93 17.31 -55.81 -8.69
N GLU A 94 18.42 -56.38 -8.21
CA GLU A 94 19.37 -57.35 -8.83
C GLU A 94 19.76 -57.31 -10.33
N SER A 95 21.06 -57.22 -10.62
CA SER A 95 21.79 -58.35 -11.26
C SER A 95 23.32 -58.28 -11.11
N ASN A 96 23.88 -59.46 -10.80
CA ASN A 96 25.27 -59.92 -10.75
C ASN A 96 26.20 -59.38 -11.87
N ASP A 97 27.49 -59.18 -11.59
CA ASP A 97 28.55 -60.15 -11.92
C ASP A 97 29.94 -59.55 -11.64
N GLY A 98 30.65 -60.16 -10.68
CA GLY A 98 32.08 -59.96 -10.52
C GLY A 98 32.81 -61.14 -11.15
N GLU A 99 33.59 -60.89 -12.20
CA GLU A 99 34.51 -61.88 -12.73
C GLU A 99 35.93 -61.31 -12.89
N LYS A 100 36.81 -61.84 -12.03
CA LYS A 100 38.27 -62.01 -12.06
C LYS A 100 39.22 -60.85 -12.36
#